data_AF-A0A4Q7NQI3-F1
#
_entry.id   AF-A0A4Q7NQI3-F1
#
_cell.length_a   1.000
_cell.length_b   1.000
_cell.length_c   1.000
_cell.angle_alpha   90.00
_cell.angle_beta   90.00
_cell.angle_gamma   90.00
#
_symmetry.space_group_name_H-M   'P 1'
#
loop_
_entity.id
_entity.type
_entity.pdbx_description
1 polymer ?
#
loop_
_entity_poly.entity_id
_entity_poly.type
_entity_poly.pdbx_seq_one_letter_code
_entity_poly.pdbx_strand_id
1 'polypeptide(L)'
;MERVRAGSLAVAVLGAALAVLPAAPAGAAAPPVAKPETLWLDTSAGGTATAPVPAVRTARTWATGEYAVVVVRGTYSKWGADFWRHGTVCGHPDRSAQAPSSPSVRQAYAGSDAEWTFGVPYACPQFPVALPAREGLQVDAGAGFQHPALLTAVGSRPSPDHAYRYALAGSGHRLALRIQDSIPGDNYGLLQVFVRSAVAADCASTGWQAFRSFASATACRAALPAVRAAAAPGASILVDAFPRRTTRGSAVVLRARARATAGAVTSARLELWTRTTGSWHRLRTLRPDQTGSVSVRLVPAVTASYQWRVAGTRTTSPVRVLTVR
;
A
#
# COMPACT_ATOMS: atom_id res chain seq x y z
N MET A 1 9.88 -1.09 -75.80
CA MET A 1 9.69 -2.53 -76.07
C MET A 1 10.04 -3.22 -74.77
N GLU A 2 9.24 -4.06 -74.13
CA GLU A 2 8.06 -4.81 -74.54
C GLU A 2 7.33 -5.25 -73.26
N ARG A 3 5.99 -5.25 -73.31
CA ARG A 3 5.10 -5.66 -72.22
C ARG A 3 4.97 -7.18 -72.22
N VAL A 4 4.88 -7.83 -71.06
CA VAL A 4 4.04 -9.03 -70.93
C VAL A 4 3.29 -9.01 -69.59
N ARG A 5 1.96 -8.95 -69.71
CA ARG A 5 0.96 -9.19 -68.65
C ARG A 5 0.56 -10.66 -68.71
N ALA A 6 0.44 -11.32 -67.57
CA ALA A 6 -0.44 -12.47 -67.32
C ALA A 6 -0.70 -12.45 -65.80
N GLY A 7 -1.92 -12.30 -65.27
CA GLY A 7 -3.20 -12.79 -65.74
C GLY A 7 -3.46 -14.12 -65.02
N SER A 8 -4.11 -14.11 -63.86
CA SER A 8 -4.63 -15.32 -63.21
C SER A 8 -5.79 -15.00 -62.27
N LEU A 9 -6.79 -15.87 -62.38
CA LEU A 9 -8.19 -15.71 -62.02
C LEU A 9 -8.45 -15.55 -60.51
N ALA A 10 -9.46 -14.73 -60.24
CA ALA A 10 -10.22 -14.72 -59.01
C ALA A 10 -11.09 -16.00 -58.89
N VAL A 11 -11.03 -16.66 -57.74
CA VAL A 11 -12.10 -17.56 -57.27
C VAL A 11 -12.54 -17.01 -55.91
N ALA A 12 -13.62 -16.22 -55.92
CA ALA A 12 -14.25 -15.70 -54.72
C ALA A 12 -15.24 -16.74 -54.18
N VAL A 13 -14.83 -17.54 -53.21
CA VAL A 13 -15.73 -18.42 -52.44
C VAL A 13 -16.37 -17.58 -51.34
N LEU A 14 -17.60 -17.11 -51.59
CA LEU A 14 -18.44 -16.44 -50.61
C LEU A 14 -19.03 -17.49 -49.63
N GLY A 15 -18.22 -17.95 -48.69
CA GLY A 15 -18.68 -18.78 -47.57
C GLY A 15 -19.35 -17.91 -46.51
N ALA A 16 -20.67 -18.00 -46.38
CA ALA A 16 -21.42 -17.37 -45.30
C ALA A 16 -21.06 -18.04 -43.95
N ALA A 17 -20.01 -17.54 -43.30
CA ALA A 17 -19.65 -17.93 -41.94
C ALA A 17 -20.69 -17.37 -40.97
N LEU A 18 -21.62 -18.23 -40.53
CA LEU A 18 -22.46 -17.99 -39.35
C LEU A 18 -21.53 -17.81 -38.14
N ALA A 19 -21.28 -16.54 -37.79
CA ALA A 19 -20.56 -16.19 -36.58
C ALA A 19 -21.41 -16.60 -35.36
N VAL A 20 -21.08 -17.75 -34.76
CA VAL A 20 -21.54 -18.12 -33.43
C VAL A 20 -20.95 -17.08 -32.47
N LEU A 21 -21.75 -16.08 -32.10
CA LEU A 21 -21.39 -15.12 -31.08
C LEU A 21 -21.19 -15.88 -29.76
N PRO A 22 -19.99 -15.90 -29.16
CA PRO A 22 -19.81 -16.52 -27.86
C PRO A 22 -20.72 -15.80 -26.87
N ALA A 23 -21.63 -16.56 -26.23
CA ALA A 23 -22.44 -16.06 -25.15
C ALA A 23 -21.51 -15.43 -24.11
N ALA A 24 -21.64 -14.10 -23.91
CA ALA A 24 -20.85 -13.39 -22.92
C ALA A 24 -21.06 -14.08 -21.56
N PRO A 25 -20.00 -14.56 -20.88
CA PRO A 25 -20.15 -15.24 -19.61
C PRO A 25 -20.91 -14.32 -18.67
N ALA A 26 -22.04 -14.81 -18.13
CA ALA A 26 -22.83 -14.11 -17.13
C ALA A 26 -21.87 -13.59 -16.07
N GLY A 27 -21.80 -12.27 -15.93
CA GLY A 27 -20.72 -11.59 -15.20
C GLY A 27 -20.53 -12.18 -13.82
N ALA A 28 -19.49 -13.00 -13.66
CA ALA A 28 -19.11 -13.55 -12.38
C ALA A 28 -18.91 -12.38 -11.42
N ALA A 29 -19.68 -12.37 -10.33
CA ALA A 29 -19.56 -11.34 -9.32
C ALA A 29 -18.09 -11.28 -8.88
N ALA A 30 -17.51 -10.08 -8.92
CA ALA A 30 -16.13 -9.89 -8.49
C ALA A 30 -15.95 -10.48 -7.08
N PRO A 31 -14.90 -11.28 -6.84
CA PRO A 31 -14.69 -11.90 -5.54
C PRO A 31 -14.65 -10.84 -4.44
N PRO A 32 -15.22 -11.12 -3.26
CA PRO A 32 -15.24 -10.16 -2.16
C PRO A 32 -13.81 -9.78 -1.76
N VAL A 33 -13.58 -8.48 -1.61
CA VAL A 33 -12.28 -7.94 -1.16
C VAL A 33 -11.96 -8.50 0.22
N ALA A 34 -10.75 -9.03 0.39
CA ALA A 34 -10.30 -9.57 1.66
C ALA A 34 -10.36 -8.49 2.75
N LYS A 35 -10.87 -8.84 3.93
CA LYS A 35 -10.69 -8.00 5.11
C LYS A 35 -9.19 -7.90 5.41
N PRO A 36 -8.64 -6.69 5.57
CA PRO A 36 -7.26 -6.53 6.00
C PRO A 36 -7.04 -7.15 7.37
N GLU A 37 -5.82 -7.64 7.61
CA GLU A 37 -5.42 -8.21 8.90
C GLU A 37 -4.08 -7.63 9.35
N THR A 38 -3.85 -7.66 10.66
CA THR A 38 -2.59 -7.27 11.30
C THR A 38 -2.08 -8.43 12.13
N LEU A 39 -0.82 -8.75 11.93
CA LEU A 39 -0.12 -9.86 12.57
C LEU A 39 1.16 -9.31 13.21
N TRP A 40 1.70 -10.05 14.17
CA TRP A 40 3.02 -9.79 14.74
C TRP A 40 3.93 -10.96 14.40
N LEU A 41 5.05 -10.65 13.75
CA LEU A 41 6.08 -11.62 13.41
C LEU A 41 7.15 -11.57 14.50
N ASP A 42 7.29 -12.67 15.25
CA ASP A 42 8.39 -12.88 16.19
C ASP A 42 9.64 -13.33 15.42
N THR A 43 10.69 -12.52 15.44
CA THR A 43 11.89 -12.78 14.64
C THR A 43 12.69 -13.99 15.13
N SER A 44 12.37 -14.52 16.32
CA SER A 44 12.95 -15.75 16.85
C SER A 44 12.22 -17.03 16.43
N ALA A 45 11.00 -16.91 15.92
CA ALA A 45 10.14 -18.07 15.63
C ALA A 45 10.30 -18.61 14.19
N GLY A 46 11.24 -18.08 13.39
CA GLY A 46 11.37 -18.37 11.96
C GLY A 46 12.08 -19.69 11.60
N GLY A 47 12.63 -20.42 12.57
CA GLY A 47 13.50 -21.58 12.30
C GLY A 47 14.81 -21.19 11.59
N THR A 48 15.67 -22.18 11.34
CA THR A 48 17.01 -21.93 10.79
C THR A 48 16.97 -21.77 9.27
N ALA A 49 18.11 -21.42 8.66
CA ALA A 49 18.26 -21.42 7.21
C ALA A 49 18.01 -22.80 6.58
N THR A 50 18.38 -23.89 7.26
CA THR A 50 18.25 -25.28 6.77
C THR A 50 16.95 -25.97 7.19
N ALA A 51 16.26 -25.45 8.20
CA ALA A 51 14.96 -25.95 8.66
C ALA A 51 13.98 -24.77 8.84
N PRO A 52 13.51 -24.16 7.73
CA PRO A 52 12.67 -22.98 7.80
C PRO A 52 11.28 -23.31 8.30
N VAL A 53 10.75 -22.51 9.23
CA VAL A 53 9.35 -22.56 9.66
C VAL A 53 8.72 -21.16 9.61
N PRO A 54 7.40 -21.06 9.44
CA PRO A 54 6.72 -19.78 9.54
C PRO A 54 6.77 -19.24 10.97
N ALA A 55 7.21 -18.00 11.12
CA ALA A 55 7.02 -17.25 12.36
C ALA A 55 5.57 -16.78 12.51
N VAL A 56 4.89 -16.47 11.39
CA VAL A 56 3.48 -16.09 11.37
C VAL A 56 2.79 -16.49 10.07
N ARG A 57 1.45 -16.64 10.11
CA ARG A 57 0.62 -16.95 8.93
C ARG A 57 -0.61 -16.05 8.86
N THR A 58 -0.97 -15.61 7.65
CA THR A 58 -2.26 -14.91 7.40
C THR A 58 -3.43 -15.78 7.79
N ALA A 59 -4.56 -15.24 8.29
CA ALA A 59 -5.76 -16.02 8.61
C ALA A 59 -6.36 -16.69 7.36
N ARG A 60 -6.42 -15.95 6.26
CA ARG A 60 -6.99 -16.44 4.99
C ARG A 60 -5.96 -17.13 4.10
N THR A 61 -6.48 -17.98 3.24
CA THR A 61 -5.84 -18.47 2.03
C THR A 61 -5.93 -17.40 0.93
N TRP A 62 -4.90 -17.30 0.10
CA TRP A 62 -4.84 -16.40 -1.05
C TRP A 62 -4.92 -17.22 -2.32
N ALA A 63 -6.05 -17.19 -3.00
CA ALA A 63 -6.31 -18.00 -4.18
C ALA A 63 -5.41 -17.61 -5.35
N THR A 64 -5.19 -18.53 -6.28
CA THR A 64 -4.49 -18.26 -7.53
C THR A 64 -5.18 -17.11 -8.29
N GLY A 65 -4.39 -16.12 -8.72
CA GLY A 65 -4.90 -14.92 -9.40
C GLY A 65 -5.34 -13.79 -8.45
N GLU A 66 -5.37 -14.03 -7.14
CA GLU A 66 -5.44 -12.94 -6.17
C GLU A 66 -4.05 -12.38 -5.89
N TYR A 67 -4.00 -11.11 -5.49
CA TYR A 67 -2.76 -10.46 -5.12
C TYR A 67 -2.89 -9.80 -3.75
N ALA A 68 -1.86 -9.95 -2.93
CA ALA A 68 -1.75 -9.30 -1.63
C ALA A 68 -0.73 -8.16 -1.67
N VAL A 69 -0.97 -7.16 -0.85
CA VAL A 69 0.06 -6.23 -0.41
C VAL A 69 0.33 -6.48 1.06
N VAL A 70 1.59 -6.79 1.37
CA VAL A 70 2.08 -6.96 2.73
C VAL A 70 2.92 -5.74 3.09
N VAL A 71 2.60 -5.08 4.19
CA VAL A 71 3.40 -4.01 4.76
C VAL A 71 4.05 -4.54 6.02
N VAL A 72 5.38 -4.55 6.07
CA VAL A 72 6.13 -4.94 7.27
C VAL A 72 6.81 -3.71 7.83
N ARG A 73 6.64 -3.49 9.14
CA ARG A 73 7.21 -2.35 9.86
C ARG A 73 7.91 -2.80 11.13
N GLY A 74 9.04 -2.18 11.42
CA GLY A 74 9.75 -2.33 12.69
C GLY A 74 11.22 -2.62 12.48
N THR A 75 11.94 -2.64 13.59
CA THR A 75 13.34 -3.05 13.66
C THR A 75 13.50 -4.19 14.64
N TYR A 76 14.51 -5.01 14.42
CA TYR A 76 14.83 -6.19 15.21
C TYR A 76 16.34 -6.44 15.22
N SER A 77 16.77 -7.44 15.97
CA SER A 77 18.15 -7.92 15.98
C SER A 77 18.21 -9.40 15.61
N LYS A 78 19.18 -9.75 14.75
CA LYS A 78 19.61 -11.12 14.42
C LYS A 78 20.64 -11.71 15.40
N TRP A 79 21.01 -10.91 16.40
CA TRP A 79 22.03 -11.27 17.36
C TRP A 79 21.48 -11.08 18.76
N GLY A 80 21.81 -12.02 19.64
CA GLY A 80 21.55 -11.91 21.05
C GLY A 80 22.09 -10.62 21.66
N ALA A 81 21.40 -10.10 22.67
CA ALA A 81 21.74 -8.82 23.28
C ALA A 81 23.16 -8.78 23.89
N ASP A 82 23.76 -9.92 24.23
CA ASP A 82 25.14 -9.98 24.76
C ASP A 82 26.20 -9.71 23.69
N PHE A 83 25.96 -10.09 22.42
CA PHE A 83 26.85 -9.71 21.32
C PHE A 83 26.96 -8.20 21.18
N TRP A 84 25.85 -7.49 21.32
CA TRP A 84 25.83 -6.03 21.26
C TRP A 84 26.52 -5.34 22.44
N ARG A 85 26.53 -5.97 23.62
CA ARG A 85 27.16 -5.40 24.83
C ARG A 85 28.68 -5.56 24.83
N HIS A 86 29.18 -6.66 24.29
CA HIS A 86 30.59 -7.01 24.34
C HIS A 86 31.31 -6.84 22.99
N GLY A 87 30.54 -6.73 21.90
CA GLY A 87 31.03 -6.57 20.55
C GLY A 87 31.37 -5.12 20.19
N THR A 88 32.07 -4.97 19.06
CA THR A 88 32.26 -3.67 18.42
C THR A 88 31.05 -3.37 17.56
N VAL A 89 30.40 -2.24 17.75
CA VAL A 89 29.25 -1.85 16.91
C VAL A 89 29.75 -1.31 15.57
N CYS A 90 29.30 -1.92 14.48
CA CYS A 90 29.49 -1.40 13.13
C CYS A 90 28.14 -0.97 12.53
N GLY A 91 28.14 0.10 11.72
CA GLY A 91 26.93 0.67 11.11
C GLY A 91 26.19 1.61 12.05
N HIS A 92 24.88 1.72 11.86
CA HIS A 92 24.02 2.66 12.59
C HIS A 92 22.78 1.97 13.17
N PRO A 93 22.93 1.01 14.10
CA PRO A 93 21.78 0.33 14.68
C PRO A 93 20.91 1.29 15.49
N ASP A 94 19.63 0.96 15.58
CA ASP A 94 18.69 1.60 16.51
C ASP A 94 19.01 1.17 17.93
N ARG A 95 18.77 2.06 18.91
CA ARG A 95 19.00 1.76 20.34
C ARG A 95 18.21 0.56 20.87
N SER A 96 17.09 0.25 20.24
CA SER A 96 16.24 -0.89 20.55
C SER A 96 15.32 -1.22 19.37
N ALA A 97 14.78 -2.44 19.35
CA ALA A 97 13.70 -2.79 18.46
C ALA A 97 12.50 -1.83 18.66
N GLN A 98 11.85 -1.42 17.57
CA GLN A 98 10.66 -0.55 17.64
C GLN A 98 9.49 -1.20 18.40
N ALA A 99 9.36 -2.53 18.32
CA ALA A 99 8.45 -3.33 19.13
C ALA A 99 9.26 -4.44 19.82
N PRO A 100 9.50 -4.36 21.14
CA PRO A 100 10.24 -5.38 21.87
C PRO A 100 9.56 -6.75 21.86
N SER A 101 10.34 -7.82 21.97
CA SER A 101 9.82 -9.17 22.27
C SER A 101 9.27 -9.26 23.70
N SER A 102 8.83 -10.45 24.11
CA SER A 102 8.44 -10.75 25.49
C SER A 102 9.43 -10.15 26.51
N PRO A 103 8.96 -9.64 27.67
CA PRO A 103 9.83 -9.10 28.72
C PRO A 103 10.91 -10.07 29.23
N SER A 104 10.73 -11.38 29.03
CA SER A 104 11.73 -12.40 29.38
C SER A 104 12.93 -12.44 28.42
N VAL A 105 12.82 -11.82 27.24
CA VAL A 105 13.89 -11.76 26.24
C VAL A 105 14.66 -10.45 26.42
N ARG A 106 15.95 -10.57 26.75
CA ARG A 106 16.83 -9.42 26.94
C ARG A 106 17.04 -8.69 25.61
N GLN A 107 16.84 -7.38 25.61
CA GLN A 107 16.96 -6.51 24.43
C GLN A 107 18.29 -5.73 24.45
N ALA A 108 18.73 -5.27 23.28
CA ALA A 108 19.81 -4.29 23.08
C ALA A 108 19.57 -3.56 21.73
N TYR A 109 20.64 -3.23 20.98
CA TYR A 109 20.56 -2.57 19.68
C TYR A 109 19.82 -3.39 18.62
N ALA A 110 18.96 -2.74 17.82
CA ALA A 110 18.35 -3.35 16.64
C ALA A 110 19.08 -2.93 15.37
N GLY A 111 19.75 -3.89 14.74
CA GLY A 111 20.58 -3.67 13.55
C GLY A 111 19.90 -4.00 12.22
N SER A 112 18.66 -4.48 12.25
CA SER A 112 17.96 -4.96 11.05
C SER A 112 16.50 -4.52 11.00
N ASP A 113 15.95 -4.47 9.79
CA ASP A 113 14.52 -4.37 9.50
C ASP A 113 14.13 -5.41 8.43
N ALA A 114 12.89 -5.35 7.93
CA ALA A 114 12.37 -6.34 7.00
C ALA A 114 13.15 -6.45 5.67
N GLU A 115 13.98 -5.46 5.33
CA GLU A 115 14.70 -5.38 4.06
C GLU A 115 16.22 -5.27 4.23
N TRP A 116 16.66 -4.58 5.28
CA TRP A 116 18.05 -4.18 5.46
C TRP A 116 18.62 -4.64 6.79
N THR A 117 19.87 -5.07 6.75
CA THR A 117 20.79 -5.02 7.89
C THR A 117 21.60 -3.73 7.79
N PHE A 118 21.49 -2.87 8.80
CA PHE A 118 22.13 -1.55 8.86
C PHE A 118 23.04 -1.36 10.07
N GLY A 119 23.12 -2.35 10.97
CA GLY A 119 24.12 -2.43 12.02
C GLY A 119 24.41 -3.87 12.42
N VAL A 120 25.62 -4.14 12.92
CA VAL A 120 26.05 -5.47 13.41
C VAL A 120 26.93 -5.34 14.67
N PRO A 121 27.01 -6.36 15.54
CA PRO A 121 27.84 -6.35 16.76
C PRO A 121 29.30 -6.82 16.54
N TYR A 122 29.82 -6.64 15.33
CA TYR A 122 31.20 -7.01 14.96
C TYR A 122 31.94 -5.80 14.38
N ALA A 123 33.27 -5.83 14.37
CA ALA A 123 34.05 -4.80 13.68
C ALA A 123 33.74 -4.83 12.17
N CYS A 124 33.63 -3.66 11.54
CA CYS A 124 33.23 -3.56 10.12
C CYS A 124 34.06 -4.44 9.17
N PRO A 125 35.40 -4.54 9.29
CA PRO A 125 36.20 -5.39 8.39
C PRO A 125 35.89 -6.90 8.51
N GLN A 126 35.27 -7.33 9.60
CA GLN A 126 34.90 -8.73 9.83
C GLN A 126 33.54 -9.08 9.23
N PHE A 127 32.71 -8.07 8.91
CA PHE A 127 31.44 -8.30 8.25
C PHE A 127 31.66 -8.30 6.73
N PRO A 128 31.37 -9.41 6.02
CA PRO A 128 31.78 -9.58 4.62
C PRO A 128 31.02 -8.71 3.63
N VAL A 129 30.06 -7.91 4.09
CA VAL A 129 29.17 -7.09 3.25
C VAL A 129 29.19 -5.65 3.73
N ALA A 130 29.24 -4.69 2.80
CA ALA A 130 29.08 -3.29 3.16
C ALA A 130 27.68 -3.02 3.73
N LEU A 131 27.62 -2.27 4.83
CA LEU A 131 26.35 -1.84 5.42
C LEU A 131 25.88 -0.52 4.79
N PRO A 132 24.57 -0.34 4.56
CA PRO A 132 23.50 -1.30 4.79
C PRO A 132 23.46 -2.40 3.70
N ALA A 133 23.19 -3.63 4.12
CA ALA A 133 23.10 -4.81 3.25
C ALA A 133 21.64 -5.30 3.16
N ARG A 134 21.23 -5.78 1.98
CA ARG A 134 19.88 -6.33 1.79
C ARG A 134 19.82 -7.77 2.27
N GLU A 135 19.08 -7.98 3.34
CA GLU A 135 18.84 -9.29 3.93
C GLU A 135 17.62 -9.14 4.85
N GLY A 136 16.68 -10.07 4.83
CA GLY A 136 15.50 -9.88 5.67
C GLY A 136 14.36 -10.85 5.44
N LEU A 137 13.18 -10.28 5.27
CA LEU A 137 11.89 -10.96 5.22
C LEU A 137 11.90 -12.04 4.14
N GLN A 138 11.42 -13.21 4.51
CA GLN A 138 11.03 -14.25 3.56
C GLN A 138 9.54 -14.54 3.70
N VAL A 139 8.92 -14.82 2.55
CA VAL A 139 7.52 -15.18 2.46
C VAL A 139 7.39 -16.48 1.68
N ASP A 140 6.66 -17.43 2.25
CA ASP A 140 6.17 -18.60 1.55
C ASP A 140 4.71 -18.37 1.17
N ALA A 141 4.50 -18.24 -0.14
CA ALA A 141 3.20 -18.17 -0.78
C ALA A 141 2.93 -19.49 -1.53
N GLY A 142 3.25 -20.65 -0.96
CA GLY A 142 3.00 -21.98 -1.55
C GLY A 142 4.13 -22.55 -2.42
N ALA A 143 5.25 -21.83 -2.55
CA ALA A 143 6.42 -22.26 -3.35
C ALA A 143 7.72 -22.28 -2.53
N GLY A 144 7.60 -22.25 -1.20
CA GLY A 144 8.72 -22.12 -0.28
C GLY A 144 9.06 -20.66 0.04
N PHE A 145 9.90 -20.48 1.05
CA PHE A 145 10.29 -19.17 1.55
C PHE A 145 11.23 -18.45 0.56
N GLN A 146 10.80 -17.30 0.07
CA GLN A 146 11.57 -16.45 -0.83
C GLN A 146 11.51 -14.99 -0.37
N HIS A 147 12.51 -14.20 -0.73
CA HIS A 147 12.45 -12.76 -0.48
C HIS A 147 11.48 -12.10 -1.48
N PRO A 148 10.39 -11.46 -1.01
CA PRO A 148 9.36 -10.93 -1.90
C PRO A 148 9.80 -9.62 -2.58
N ALA A 149 9.16 -9.27 -3.70
CA ALA A 149 9.47 -8.04 -4.41
C ALA A 149 8.84 -6.81 -3.74
N LEU A 150 9.60 -5.73 -3.62
CA LEU A 150 9.12 -4.44 -3.13
C LEU A 150 8.20 -3.75 -4.16
N LEU A 151 7.09 -3.19 -3.68
CA LEU A 151 6.18 -2.32 -4.44
C LEU A 151 6.77 -0.94 -4.74
N THR A 152 7.77 -0.54 -3.97
CA THR A 152 8.52 0.71 -4.16
C THR A 152 9.88 0.41 -4.75
N ALA A 153 10.48 1.40 -5.42
CA ALA A 153 11.87 1.29 -5.84
C ALA A 153 12.77 0.96 -4.63
N VAL A 154 13.71 0.05 -4.85
CA VAL A 154 14.72 -0.32 -3.86
C VAL A 154 15.62 0.90 -3.66
N GLY A 155 15.65 1.45 -2.44
CA GLY A 155 16.59 2.50 -2.07
C GLY A 155 18.01 1.94 -1.87
N SER A 156 18.98 2.80 -1.55
CA SER A 156 20.32 2.38 -1.11
C SER A 156 20.47 2.33 0.43
N ARG A 157 19.38 2.58 1.16
CA ARG A 157 19.36 2.68 2.62
C ARG A 157 18.00 2.28 3.18
N PRO A 158 17.91 1.95 4.48
CA PRO A 158 16.65 1.74 5.17
C PRO A 158 15.66 2.89 4.99
N SER A 159 14.37 2.58 4.96
CA SER A 159 13.33 3.60 5.04
C SER A 159 13.34 4.25 6.43
N PRO A 160 13.13 5.58 6.55
CA PRO A 160 13.18 6.26 7.85
C PRO A 160 12.15 5.75 8.88
N ASP A 161 11.07 5.13 8.42
CA ASP A 161 10.02 4.54 9.27
C ASP A 161 10.15 3.01 9.41
N HIS A 162 11.21 2.43 8.84
CA HIS A 162 11.46 0.99 8.74
C HIS A 162 10.22 0.21 8.25
N ALA A 163 9.47 0.82 7.33
CA ALA A 163 8.30 0.22 6.70
C ALA A 163 8.56 -0.08 5.22
N TYR A 164 8.16 -1.28 4.80
CA TYR A 164 8.34 -1.78 3.45
C TYR A 164 7.05 -2.42 2.96
N ARG A 165 6.79 -2.30 1.65
CA ARG A 165 5.57 -2.79 1.01
C ARG A 165 5.95 -3.83 -0.03
N TYR A 166 5.39 -5.02 0.08
CA TYR A 166 5.67 -6.15 -0.78
C TYR A 166 4.44 -6.54 -1.59
N ALA A 167 4.65 -6.89 -2.85
CA ALA A 167 3.63 -7.47 -3.72
C ALA A 167 3.74 -9.00 -3.68
N LEU A 168 2.64 -9.69 -3.47
CA LEU A 168 2.60 -11.16 -3.45
C LEU A 168 1.45 -11.66 -4.32
N ALA A 169 1.72 -12.67 -5.15
CA ALA A 169 0.69 -13.42 -5.85
C ALA A 169 0.20 -14.57 -4.97
N GLY A 170 -1.12 -14.76 -4.91
CA GLY A 170 -1.75 -15.92 -4.29
C GLY A 170 -1.56 -17.18 -5.12
N SER A 171 -1.58 -18.32 -4.45
CA SER A 171 -1.28 -19.65 -5.00
C SER A 171 -2.24 -20.73 -4.49
N GLY A 172 -3.27 -20.36 -3.73
CA GLY A 172 -4.12 -21.29 -3.00
C GLY A 172 -3.64 -21.62 -1.58
N HIS A 173 -2.64 -20.89 -1.05
CA HIS A 173 -2.13 -21.09 0.32
C HIS A 173 -2.27 -19.86 1.22
N ARG A 174 -2.18 -20.07 2.54
CA ARG A 174 -1.98 -18.98 3.52
C ARG A 174 -0.55 -18.46 3.34
N LEU A 175 -0.36 -17.14 3.40
CA LEU A 175 0.98 -16.56 3.36
C LEU A 175 1.68 -16.86 4.69
N ALA A 176 2.86 -17.45 4.63
CA ALA A 176 3.74 -17.70 5.76
C ALA A 176 4.91 -16.73 5.71
N LEU A 177 5.23 -16.07 6.82
CA LEU A 177 6.30 -15.07 6.88
C LEU A 177 7.32 -15.46 7.94
N ARG A 178 8.59 -15.13 7.68
CA ARG A 178 9.70 -15.30 8.64
C ARG A 178 10.83 -14.31 8.38
N ILE A 179 11.74 -14.22 9.34
CA ILE A 179 13.10 -13.71 9.13
C ILE A 179 14.03 -14.90 8.95
N GLN A 180 14.92 -14.83 7.95
CA GLN A 180 15.97 -15.83 7.79
C GLN A 180 17.10 -15.56 8.77
N ASP A 181 17.44 -16.60 9.55
CA ASP A 181 18.62 -16.62 10.41
C ASP A 181 19.20 -18.03 10.50
N SER A 182 20.49 -18.11 10.81
CA SER A 182 21.16 -19.34 11.21
C SER A 182 20.85 -19.73 12.66
N ILE A 183 20.68 -18.75 13.56
CA ILE A 183 20.45 -18.96 15.00
C ILE A 183 19.24 -18.13 15.44
N PRO A 184 18.02 -18.40 14.94
CA PRO A 184 16.87 -17.55 15.24
C PRO A 184 16.57 -17.41 16.74
N GLY A 185 16.98 -18.38 17.57
CA GLY A 185 16.68 -18.39 19.01
C GLY A 185 17.29 -17.25 19.82
N ASP A 186 18.28 -16.52 19.30
CA ASP A 186 18.84 -15.33 19.96
C ASP A 186 18.32 -14.01 19.37
N ASN A 187 17.44 -14.08 18.38
CA ASN A 187 16.79 -12.91 17.80
C ASN A 187 15.83 -12.26 18.77
N TYR A 188 15.66 -10.95 18.63
CA TYR A 188 14.65 -10.21 19.38
C TYR A 188 14.11 -9.02 18.59
N GLY A 189 12.94 -8.54 19.01
CA GLY A 189 12.11 -7.60 18.29
C GLY A 189 10.94 -8.30 17.61
N LEU A 190 9.83 -7.58 17.51
CA LEU A 190 8.65 -7.99 16.77
C LEU A 190 8.49 -7.08 15.56
N LEU A 191 8.07 -7.65 14.43
CA LEU A 191 7.70 -6.88 13.25
C LEU A 191 6.18 -6.86 13.12
N GLN A 192 5.62 -5.66 12.94
CA GLN A 192 4.20 -5.51 12.62
C GLN A 192 3.99 -5.82 11.14
N VAL A 193 3.10 -6.76 10.84
CA VAL A 193 2.76 -7.17 9.49
C VAL A 193 1.30 -6.81 9.23
N PHE A 194 1.06 -5.92 8.26
CA PHE A 194 -0.27 -5.59 7.78
C PHE A 194 -0.49 -6.20 6.39
N VAL A 195 -1.54 -6.99 6.23
CA VAL A 195 -1.85 -7.66 4.97
C VAL A 195 -3.22 -7.21 4.46
N ARG A 196 -3.30 -6.90 3.17
CA ARG A 196 -4.56 -6.55 2.49
C ARG A 196 -4.55 -7.01 1.04
N SER A 197 -5.73 -7.08 0.41
CA SER A 197 -5.79 -7.25 -1.05
C SER A 197 -5.08 -6.10 -1.76
N ALA A 198 -4.42 -6.44 -2.86
CA ALA A 198 -3.90 -5.46 -3.79
C ALA A 198 -5.04 -4.75 -4.52
N VAL A 199 -4.78 -3.50 -4.90
CA VAL A 199 -5.75 -2.63 -5.56
C VAL A 199 -5.07 -1.92 -6.73
N ALA A 200 -5.86 -1.40 -7.68
CA ALA A 200 -5.31 -0.73 -8.86
C ALA A 200 -4.32 0.41 -8.55
N ALA A 201 -4.45 1.06 -7.37
CA ALA A 201 -3.52 2.10 -6.93
C ALA A 201 -2.10 1.57 -6.63
N ASP A 202 -1.95 0.28 -6.32
CA ASP A 202 -0.64 -0.36 -6.10
C ASP A 202 0.15 -0.55 -7.39
N CYS A 203 -0.53 -0.50 -8.55
CA CYS A 203 0.09 -0.53 -9.87
C CYS A 203 0.70 0.81 -10.31
N ALA A 204 0.69 1.83 -9.46
CA ALA A 204 1.26 3.14 -9.78
C ALA A 204 2.78 3.07 -9.91
N SER A 205 3.35 3.99 -10.70
CA SER A 205 4.80 4.06 -10.96
C SER A 205 5.36 2.70 -11.41
N THR A 206 6.34 2.14 -10.68
CA THR A 206 6.95 0.83 -10.94
C THR A 206 6.32 -0.31 -10.13
N GLY A 207 5.31 -0.05 -9.29
CA GLY A 207 4.73 -1.05 -8.38
C GLY A 207 4.12 -2.25 -9.08
N TRP A 208 3.64 -2.09 -10.33
CA TRP A 208 3.13 -3.21 -11.13
C TRP A 208 4.19 -4.27 -11.43
N GLN A 209 5.46 -3.90 -11.51
CA GLN A 209 6.57 -4.82 -11.80
C GLN A 209 6.80 -5.79 -10.63
N ALA A 210 6.48 -5.36 -9.41
CA ALA A 210 6.64 -6.17 -8.21
C ALA A 210 5.75 -7.41 -8.21
N PHE A 211 4.58 -7.35 -8.87
CA PHE A 211 3.69 -8.50 -9.01
C PHE A 211 4.20 -9.55 -10.00
N ARG A 212 5.15 -9.20 -10.90
CA ARG A 212 5.74 -10.04 -11.96
C ARG A 212 4.77 -10.65 -12.99
N SER A 213 3.48 -10.71 -12.69
CA SER A 213 2.44 -11.31 -13.54
C SER A 213 1.80 -10.34 -14.53
N PHE A 214 2.12 -9.05 -14.46
CA PHE A 214 1.53 -8.03 -15.34
C PHE A 214 2.56 -7.54 -16.36
N ALA A 215 2.17 -7.45 -17.62
CA ALA A 215 3.02 -6.92 -18.69
C ALA A 215 3.16 -5.38 -18.68
N SER A 216 2.24 -4.67 -18.01
CA SER A 216 2.26 -3.21 -17.90
C SER A 216 1.46 -2.69 -16.71
N ALA A 217 1.68 -1.42 -16.36
CA ALA A 217 0.87 -0.72 -15.36
C ALA A 217 -0.63 -0.72 -15.70
N THR A 218 -0.97 -0.58 -16.99
CA THR A 218 -2.37 -0.56 -17.46
C THR A 218 -3.03 -1.93 -17.27
N ALA A 219 -2.35 -3.01 -17.63
CA ALA A 219 -2.84 -4.37 -17.42
C ALA A 219 -3.05 -4.66 -15.91
N CYS A 220 -2.10 -4.26 -15.07
CA CYS A 220 -2.22 -4.37 -13.62
C CYS A 220 -3.46 -3.63 -13.07
N ARG A 221 -3.67 -2.37 -13.49
CA ARG A 221 -4.83 -1.57 -13.03
C ARG A 221 -6.16 -2.14 -13.49
N ALA A 222 -6.19 -2.76 -14.67
CA ALA A 222 -7.39 -3.40 -15.21
C ALA A 222 -7.72 -4.71 -14.47
N ALA A 223 -6.69 -5.45 -14.05
CA ALA A 223 -6.85 -6.73 -13.36
C ALA A 223 -7.17 -6.58 -11.86
N LEU A 224 -6.66 -5.53 -11.21
CA LEU A 224 -6.88 -5.32 -9.77
C LEU A 224 -8.13 -4.48 -9.50
N PRO A 225 -8.84 -4.74 -8.39
CA PRO A 225 -10.00 -3.93 -8.03
C PRO A 225 -9.58 -2.47 -7.84
N ALA A 226 -10.37 -1.55 -8.39
CA ALA A 226 -10.24 -0.15 -8.02
C ALA A 226 -10.46 -0.03 -6.50
N VAL A 227 -9.68 0.81 -5.83
CA VAL A 227 -10.04 1.26 -4.49
C VAL A 227 -11.36 2.01 -4.65
N ARG A 228 -12.50 1.35 -4.40
CA ARG A 228 -13.66 2.09 -3.90
C ARG A 228 -13.13 2.72 -2.64
N ALA A 229 -13.01 4.05 -2.61
CA ALA A 229 -12.62 4.76 -1.40
C ALA A 229 -13.52 4.21 -0.30
N ALA A 230 -12.97 3.36 0.57
CA ALA A 230 -13.75 2.75 1.61
C ALA A 230 -14.26 3.94 2.41
N ALA A 231 -15.57 4.14 2.39
CA ALA A 231 -16.19 5.09 3.28
C ALA A 231 -15.69 4.67 4.66
N ALA A 232 -14.86 5.48 5.33
CA ALA A 232 -14.51 5.18 6.70
C ALA A 232 -15.86 5.08 7.44
N PRO A 233 -16.24 3.90 7.98
CA PRO A 233 -17.55 3.75 8.59
C PRO A 233 -17.67 4.77 9.72
N GLY A 234 -18.74 5.57 9.70
CA GLY A 234 -18.92 6.66 10.67
C GLY A 234 -18.06 7.90 10.42
N ALA A 235 -17.51 8.09 9.21
CA ALA A 235 -16.87 9.34 8.85
C ALA A 235 -17.85 10.51 9.00
N SER A 236 -17.43 11.55 9.70
CA SER A 236 -18.07 12.86 9.81
C SER A 236 -17.12 13.92 9.24
N ILE A 237 -17.71 15.01 8.75
CA ILE A 237 -16.95 16.17 8.29
C ILE A 237 -17.24 17.33 9.23
N LEU A 238 -16.19 17.82 9.87
CA LEU A 238 -16.21 19.06 10.65
C LEU A 238 -15.74 20.20 9.77
N VAL A 239 -16.48 21.31 9.76
CA VAL A 239 -16.08 22.53 9.04
C VAL A 239 -15.40 23.45 10.03
N ASP A 240 -14.07 23.51 10.00
CA ASP A 240 -13.27 24.23 11.00
C ASP A 240 -13.27 25.75 10.78
N ALA A 241 -13.21 26.19 9.50
CA ALA A 241 -13.21 27.61 9.16
C ALA A 241 -14.05 27.85 7.90
N PHE A 242 -15.08 28.68 8.05
CA PHE A 242 -15.96 29.09 6.95
C PHE A 242 -16.42 30.53 7.15
N PRO A 243 -15.84 31.52 6.45
CA PRO A 243 -16.32 32.90 6.51
C PRO A 243 -17.76 32.96 6.00
N ARG A 244 -18.62 33.72 6.69
CA ARG A 244 -20.02 33.91 6.27
C ARG A 244 -20.18 35.01 5.22
N ARG A 245 -19.22 35.92 5.16
CA ARG A 245 -19.25 37.12 4.30
C ARG A 245 -17.87 37.37 3.70
N THR A 246 -17.84 37.90 2.50
CA THR A 246 -16.63 38.39 1.83
C THR A 246 -17.01 39.49 0.84
N THR A 247 -16.04 40.30 0.45
CA THR A 247 -16.14 41.23 -0.67
C THR A 247 -15.85 40.52 -1.98
N ARG A 248 -16.52 40.94 -3.06
CA ARG A 248 -16.24 40.44 -4.41
C ARG A 248 -14.75 40.58 -4.74
N GLY A 249 -14.15 39.52 -5.28
CA GLY A 249 -12.74 39.50 -5.66
C GLY A 249 -11.75 39.26 -4.50
N SER A 250 -12.22 39.21 -3.25
CA SER A 250 -11.37 38.86 -2.11
C SER A 250 -11.21 37.35 -1.95
N ALA A 251 -10.01 36.91 -1.60
CA ALA A 251 -9.74 35.50 -1.36
C ALA A 251 -10.23 35.07 0.03
N VAL A 252 -10.91 33.93 0.09
CA VAL A 252 -11.31 33.27 1.33
C VAL A 252 -10.66 31.90 1.42
N VAL A 253 -10.46 31.42 2.65
CA VAL A 253 -9.98 30.06 2.92
C VAL A 253 -11.08 29.27 3.59
N LEU A 254 -11.44 28.13 3.01
CA LEU A 254 -12.36 27.16 3.60
C LEU A 254 -11.56 25.99 4.14
N ARG A 255 -11.79 25.63 5.40
CA ARG A 255 -11.15 24.48 6.06
C ARG A 255 -12.19 23.47 6.52
N ALA A 256 -11.85 22.20 6.35
CA ALA A 256 -12.63 21.09 6.88
C ALA A 256 -11.72 19.98 7.36
N ARG A 257 -12.24 19.13 8.23
CA ARG A 257 -11.58 17.95 8.75
C ARG A 257 -12.49 16.73 8.64
N ALA A 258 -11.96 15.64 8.12
CA ALA A 258 -12.61 14.34 8.15
C ALA A 258 -12.20 13.56 9.40
N ARG A 259 -13.17 13.11 10.18
CA ARG A 259 -12.98 12.28 11.38
C ARG A 259 -13.86 11.05 11.32
N ALA A 260 -13.37 9.93 11.85
CA ALA A 260 -14.13 8.73 12.15
C ALA A 260 -13.97 8.39 13.64
N THR A 261 -14.70 7.38 14.11
CA THR A 261 -14.59 6.91 15.51
C THR A 261 -13.15 6.57 15.90
N ALA A 262 -12.37 6.04 14.96
CA ALA A 262 -10.97 5.67 15.16
C ALA A 262 -9.97 6.84 15.00
N GLY A 263 -10.44 8.08 14.79
CA GLY A 263 -9.58 9.27 14.69
C GLY A 263 -9.63 9.97 13.32
N ALA A 264 -8.51 10.60 12.94
CA ALA A 264 -8.41 11.36 11.71
C ALA A 264 -8.51 10.47 10.47
N VAL A 265 -9.30 10.90 9.48
CA VAL A 265 -9.43 10.17 8.20
C VAL A 265 -8.50 10.80 7.18
N THR A 266 -7.35 10.16 6.96
CA THR A 266 -6.29 10.65 6.05
C THR A 266 -6.34 9.98 4.66
N SER A 267 -6.96 8.81 4.57
CA SER A 267 -7.03 7.99 3.37
C SER A 267 -8.18 8.35 2.43
N ALA A 268 -9.19 9.08 2.91
CA ALA A 268 -10.34 9.47 2.10
C ALA A 268 -10.02 10.65 1.17
N ARG A 269 -10.90 10.89 0.20
CA ARG A 269 -10.88 12.14 -0.58
C ARG A 269 -12.04 13.02 -0.13
N LEU A 270 -11.76 14.29 0.17
CA LEU A 270 -12.78 15.29 0.44
C LEU A 270 -13.06 16.11 -0.81
N GLU A 271 -14.33 16.24 -1.16
CA GLU A 271 -14.80 17.02 -2.29
C GLU A 271 -15.49 18.29 -1.78
N LEU A 272 -15.06 19.45 -2.27
CA LEU A 272 -15.76 20.71 -2.06
C LEU A 272 -16.78 20.90 -3.19
N TRP A 273 -18.04 21.04 -2.84
CA TRP A 273 -19.15 21.30 -3.75
C TRP A 273 -19.70 22.71 -3.53
N THR A 274 -20.20 23.32 -4.60
CA THR A 274 -20.85 24.64 -4.59
C THR A 274 -22.17 24.61 -5.34
N ARG A 275 -23.07 25.53 -5.00
CA ARG A 275 -24.22 25.90 -5.84
C ARG A 275 -24.56 27.36 -5.62
N THR A 276 -24.92 28.05 -6.70
CA THR A 276 -25.51 29.40 -6.65
C THR A 276 -27.03 29.28 -6.63
N THR A 277 -27.57 28.46 -7.53
CA THR A 277 -28.98 28.05 -7.61
C THR A 277 -29.05 26.58 -8.04
N GLY A 278 -30.14 25.88 -7.70
CA GLY A 278 -30.39 24.52 -8.18
C GLY A 278 -29.34 23.48 -7.79
N SER A 279 -28.73 22.87 -8.82
CA SER A 279 -27.87 21.70 -8.72
C SER A 279 -26.51 21.99 -8.08
N TRP A 280 -25.95 20.98 -7.41
CA TRP A 280 -24.61 21.03 -6.85
C TRP A 280 -23.55 20.73 -7.90
N HIS A 281 -22.47 21.51 -7.91
CA HIS A 281 -21.29 21.32 -8.76
C HIS A 281 -20.04 21.09 -7.92
N ARG A 282 -19.20 20.13 -8.32
CA ARG A 282 -17.93 19.86 -7.63
C ARG A 282 -16.87 20.88 -8.03
N LEU A 283 -16.30 21.59 -7.06
CA LEU A 283 -15.24 22.57 -7.27
C LEU A 283 -13.83 21.96 -7.20
N ARG A 284 -13.58 21.13 -6.17
CA ARG A 284 -12.26 20.58 -5.87
C ARG A 284 -12.37 19.20 -5.22
N THR A 285 -11.33 18.39 -5.39
CA THR A 285 -11.12 17.12 -4.68
C THR A 285 -9.74 17.18 -4.03
N LEU A 286 -9.66 16.86 -2.74
CA LEU A 286 -8.47 17.01 -1.92
C LEU A 286 -8.21 15.74 -1.14
N ARG A 287 -6.94 15.47 -0.82
CA ARG A 287 -6.55 14.50 0.19
C ARG A 287 -6.32 15.22 1.51
N PRO A 288 -6.93 14.75 2.62
CA PRO A 288 -6.60 15.26 3.94
C PRO A 288 -5.14 15.02 4.29
N ASP A 289 -4.57 15.94 5.09
CA ASP A 289 -3.25 15.77 5.69
C ASP A 289 -3.28 14.70 6.81
N GLN A 290 -2.17 14.54 7.53
CA GLN A 290 -2.04 13.57 8.63
C GLN A 290 -3.03 13.80 9.78
N THR A 291 -3.58 15.00 9.91
CA THR A 291 -4.60 15.37 10.91
C THR A 291 -6.03 15.18 10.39
N GLY A 292 -6.18 14.71 9.15
CA GLY A 292 -7.46 14.60 8.48
C GLY A 292 -8.00 15.94 7.99
N SER A 293 -7.17 16.98 7.92
CA SER A 293 -7.59 18.34 7.57
C SER A 293 -7.34 18.65 6.08
N VAL A 294 -8.19 19.49 5.50
CA VAL A 294 -8.03 20.07 4.15
C VAL A 294 -8.30 21.56 4.19
N SER A 295 -7.68 22.29 3.26
CA SER A 295 -7.85 23.73 3.11
C SER A 295 -7.92 24.10 1.63
N VAL A 296 -8.85 24.98 1.25
CA VAL A 296 -8.97 25.52 -0.11
C VAL A 296 -9.03 27.04 -0.05
N ARG A 297 -8.20 27.70 -0.85
CA ARG A 297 -8.31 29.13 -1.14
C ARG A 297 -9.19 29.32 -2.37
N LEU A 298 -10.19 30.20 -2.29
CA LEU A 298 -11.09 30.56 -3.39
C LEU A 298 -11.36 32.06 -3.43
N VAL A 299 -11.71 32.57 -4.61
CA VAL A 299 -12.09 33.97 -4.84
C VAL A 299 -13.53 33.98 -5.38
N PRO A 300 -14.54 34.03 -4.51
CA PRO A 300 -15.95 33.96 -4.93
C PRO A 300 -16.39 35.29 -5.56
N ALA A 301 -17.07 35.20 -6.70
CA ALA A 301 -17.63 36.35 -7.40
C ALA A 301 -19.09 36.63 -7.02
N VAL A 302 -19.80 35.60 -6.54
CA VAL A 302 -21.23 35.61 -6.25
C VAL A 302 -21.52 34.85 -4.95
N THR A 303 -22.64 35.21 -4.31
CA THR A 303 -23.14 34.47 -3.15
C THR A 303 -23.45 33.03 -3.55
N ALA A 304 -22.91 32.06 -2.80
CA ALA A 304 -23.08 30.64 -3.08
C ALA A 304 -23.16 29.82 -1.79
N SER A 305 -23.82 28.66 -1.89
CA SER A 305 -23.81 27.61 -0.88
C SER A 305 -22.66 26.63 -1.15
N TYR A 306 -22.00 26.19 -0.10
CA TYR A 306 -20.89 25.25 -0.15
C TYR A 306 -21.15 24.06 0.77
N GLN A 307 -20.63 22.90 0.38
CA GLN A 307 -20.72 21.67 1.16
C GLN A 307 -19.49 20.81 0.90
N TRP A 308 -18.97 20.18 1.95
CA TRP A 308 -17.94 19.15 1.84
C TRP A 308 -18.57 17.77 1.78
N ARG A 309 -18.00 16.87 0.99
CA ARG A 309 -18.44 15.47 0.88
C ARG A 309 -17.25 14.52 0.95
N VAL A 310 -17.43 13.34 1.53
CA VAL A 310 -16.43 12.27 1.41
C VAL A 310 -16.72 11.50 0.12
N ALA A 311 -15.76 11.48 -0.81
CA ALA A 311 -15.92 10.88 -2.13
C ALA A 311 -16.33 9.40 -2.04
N GLY A 312 -17.35 9.01 -2.82
CA GLY A 312 -17.85 7.63 -2.84
C GLY A 312 -18.75 7.25 -1.65
N THR A 313 -19.20 8.21 -0.85
CA THR A 313 -20.02 7.98 0.35
C THR A 313 -21.25 8.90 0.37
N ARG A 314 -22.16 8.68 1.34
CA ARG A 314 -23.26 9.62 1.66
C ARG A 314 -22.89 10.65 2.73
N THR A 315 -21.65 10.62 3.26
CA THR A 315 -21.20 11.56 4.29
C THR A 315 -21.04 12.96 3.69
N THR A 316 -21.78 13.91 4.24
CA THR A 316 -21.71 15.32 3.84
C THR A 316 -21.60 16.23 5.07
N SER A 317 -20.95 17.37 4.92
CA SER A 317 -20.99 18.42 5.93
C SER A 317 -22.34 19.15 5.90
N PRO A 318 -22.68 19.92 6.95
CA PRO A 318 -23.71 20.94 6.84
C PRO A 318 -23.43 21.90 5.67
N VAL A 319 -24.50 22.38 5.05
CA VAL A 319 -24.44 23.43 4.03
C VAL A 319 -24.03 24.75 4.69
N ARG A 320 -23.13 25.49 4.06
CA ARG A 320 -22.69 26.82 4.50
C ARG A 320 -22.83 27.83 3.38
N VAL A 321 -23.42 28.98 3.67
CA VAL A 321 -23.59 30.06 2.69
C VAL A 321 -22.50 31.11 2.90
N LEU A 322 -21.82 31.48 1.83
CA LEU A 322 -20.89 32.60 1.80
C LEU A 322 -21.53 33.73 1.01
N THR A 323 -21.89 34.82 1.70
CA THR A 323 -22.45 36.01 1.08
C THR A 323 -21.33 36.88 0.51
N VAL A 324 -21.39 37.18 -0.77
CA VAL A 324 -20.50 38.13 -1.43
C VAL A 324 -21.18 39.49 -1.47
N ARG A 325 -20.52 40.52 -0.93
CA ARG A 325 -20.93 41.92 -1.02
C ARG A 325 -20.17 42.63 -2.14
#